data_AF-A0A3D3PAE1-F1
#
_entry.id   AF-A0A3D3PAE1-F1
#
_cell.length_a   1.000
_cell.length_b   1.000
_cell.length_c   1.000
_cell.angle_alpha   90.00
_cell.angle_beta   90.00
_cell.angle_gamma   90.00
#
_symmetry.space_group_name_H-M   'P 1'
#
loop_
_entity.id
_entity.type
_entity.pdbx_description
1 polymer ?
#
loop_
_entity_poly.entity_id
_entity_poly.type
_entity_poly.pdbx_seq_one_letter_code
_entity_poly.pdbx_strand_id
1 'polypeptide(L)'
;IEAVLNGKATDTITSLKKKYEKTISRMLTGMLLIIFVFPFLSDGFSYPGSINGFAKAMFFYLVLILFYWAKLKSVSNLELSDHIKERLEQILTMLNKNLQIEFFFVLIFFAGFILVGRFFYGHGLEGIFKPEVVAGAGISVLFTGLMLFFINKHYKKHISELEGYLAEYNNAF
;
A
#
# COMPACT_ATOMS: atom_id res chain seq x y z
N ILE A 1 -25.25 21.12 11.18
CA ILE A 1 -25.01 19.77 10.63
C ILE A 1 -23.94 19.82 9.55
N GLU A 2 -24.08 20.68 8.54
CA GLU A 2 -23.10 20.81 7.44
C GLU A 2 -21.66 21.13 7.89
N ALA A 3 -21.47 22.03 8.87
CA ALA A 3 -20.12 22.32 9.40
C ALA A 3 -19.47 21.08 10.08
N VAL A 4 -20.27 20.24 10.74
CA VAL A 4 -19.80 19.00 11.39
C VAL A 4 -19.45 17.96 10.34
N LEU A 5 -20.28 17.81 9.29
CA LEU A 5 -20.03 16.91 8.17
C LEU A 5 -18.79 17.35 7.37
N ASN A 6 -18.59 18.65 7.18
CA ASN A 6 -17.39 19.21 6.56
C ASN A 6 -16.12 18.93 7.37
N GLY A 7 -16.17 19.07 8.70
CA GLY A 7 -15.07 18.69 9.58
C GLY A 7 -14.70 17.21 9.42
N LYS A 8 -15.69 16.32 9.51
CA LYS A 8 -15.52 14.86 9.35
C LYS A 8 -14.97 14.45 7.98
N ALA A 9 -15.41 15.10 6.90
CA ALA A 9 -14.89 14.87 5.54
C ALA A 9 -13.41 15.27 5.43
N THR A 10 -13.06 16.43 6.01
CA THR A 10 -11.68 16.94 6.04
C THR A 10 -10.76 16.05 6.88
N ASP A 11 -11.26 15.55 8.01
CA ASP A 11 -10.55 14.61 8.87
C ASP A 11 -10.26 13.29 8.16
N THR A 12 -11.21 12.79 7.37
CA THR A 12 -11.03 11.56 6.58
C THR A 12 -9.91 11.71 5.55
N ILE A 13 -9.90 12.83 4.82
CA ILE A 13 -8.85 13.14 3.85
C ILE A 13 -7.49 13.32 4.53
N THR A 14 -7.46 14.04 5.65
CA THR A 14 -6.23 14.27 6.43
C THR A 14 -5.67 12.97 6.99
N SER A 15 -6.52 12.07 7.47
CA SER A 15 -6.15 10.73 7.91
C SER A 15 -5.52 9.91 6.78
N LEU A 16 -6.10 9.94 5.58
CA LEU A 16 -5.54 9.26 4.39
C LEU A 16 -4.18 9.82 3.99
N LYS A 17 -4.03 11.15 3.96
CA LYS A 17 -2.74 11.82 3.66
C LYS A 17 -1.66 11.36 4.65
N LYS A 18 -1.95 11.45 5.95
CA LYS A 18 -1.04 11.00 7.01
C LYS A 18 -0.70 9.51 6.91
N LYS A 19 -1.66 8.65 6.53
CA LYS A 19 -1.40 7.23 6.27
C LYS A 19 -0.34 7.06 5.18
N TYR A 20 -0.52 7.69 4.02
CA TYR A 20 0.40 7.54 2.90
C TYR A 20 1.77 8.14 3.19
N GLU A 21 1.83 9.33 3.79
CA GLU A 21 3.08 9.95 4.25
C GLU A 21 3.82 9.03 5.19
N LYS A 22 3.15 8.50 6.22
CA LYS A 22 3.75 7.57 7.20
C LYS A 22 4.25 6.29 6.54
N THR A 23 3.50 5.75 5.57
CA THR A 23 3.93 4.57 4.81
C THR A 23 5.17 4.87 3.99
N ILE A 24 5.21 5.99 3.27
CA ILE A 24 6.37 6.43 2.48
C ILE A 24 7.58 6.65 3.40
N SER A 25 7.41 7.36 4.53
CA SER A 25 8.48 7.59 5.49
C SER A 25 9.04 6.28 6.04
N ARG A 26 8.18 5.32 6.43
CA ARG A 26 8.63 4.00 6.89
C ARG A 26 9.38 3.24 5.81
N MET A 27 8.94 3.30 4.56
CA MET A 27 9.63 2.68 3.43
C MET A 27 11.00 3.32 3.17
N LEU A 28 11.08 4.64 3.20
CA LEU A 28 12.35 5.38 3.07
C LEU A 28 13.31 5.08 4.22
N THR A 29 12.81 5.05 5.47
CA THR A 29 13.62 4.65 6.63
C THR A 29 14.11 3.22 6.49
N GLY A 30 13.25 2.28 6.06
CA GLY A 30 13.65 0.90 5.79
C GLY A 30 14.71 0.80 4.68
N MET A 31 14.55 1.57 3.61
CA MET A 31 15.52 1.67 2.52
C MET A 31 16.88 2.21 3.01
N LEU A 32 16.87 3.26 3.83
CA LEU A 32 18.07 3.81 4.47
C LEU A 32 18.74 2.79 5.40
N LEU A 33 17.96 2.10 6.25
CA LEU A 33 18.50 1.05 7.12
C LEU A 33 19.16 -0.06 6.32
N ILE A 34 18.54 -0.49 5.21
CA ILE A 34 19.16 -1.47 4.30
C ILE A 34 20.47 -0.92 3.73
N ILE A 35 20.52 0.33 3.26
CA ILE A 35 21.76 0.96 2.77
C ILE A 35 22.86 0.98 3.84
N PHE A 36 22.52 1.29 5.10
CA PHE A 36 23.49 1.37 6.19
C PHE A 36 23.94 0.02 6.71
N VAL A 37 23.06 -0.98 6.77
CA VAL A 37 23.33 -2.29 7.36
C VAL A 37 23.94 -3.26 6.34
N PHE A 38 23.59 -3.12 5.05
CA PHE A 38 24.05 -4.02 3.98
C PHE A 38 25.59 -4.15 3.86
N PRO A 39 26.39 -3.07 4.04
CA PRO A 39 27.85 -3.16 4.05
C PRO A 39 28.43 -3.97 5.22
N PHE A 40 27.71 -4.11 6.34
CA PHE A 40 28.19 -4.80 7.54
C PHE A 40 27.71 -6.26 7.65
N LEU A 41 26.58 -6.59 7.03
CA LEU A 41 26.03 -7.95 7.02
C LEU A 41 26.47 -8.80 5.83
N SER A 42 26.98 -8.18 4.77
CA SER A 42 27.56 -8.89 3.63
C SER A 42 29.07 -8.68 3.65
N ASP A 43 29.85 -9.75 3.45
CA ASP A 43 31.32 -9.74 3.28
C ASP A 43 31.73 -9.02 1.96
N GLY A 44 31.27 -7.78 1.77
CA GLY A 44 31.32 -7.10 0.48
C GLY A 44 30.41 -7.78 -0.54
N PHE A 45 29.16 -7.32 -0.64
CA PHE A 45 28.26 -7.64 -1.75
C PHE A 45 27.88 -9.12 -1.94
N SER A 46 28.22 -9.99 -0.99
CA SER A 46 28.16 -11.44 -1.20
C SER A 46 27.27 -12.15 -0.16
N TYR A 47 25.94 -11.94 -0.19
CA TYR A 47 24.98 -13.01 0.12
C TYR A 47 23.49 -12.69 -0.21
N PRO A 48 22.76 -13.54 -0.97
CA PRO A 48 23.21 -14.40 -2.05
C PRO A 48 23.02 -13.66 -3.39
N GLY A 49 24.10 -13.03 -3.89
CA GLY A 49 24.26 -12.66 -5.30
C GLY A 49 24.28 -11.16 -5.66
N SER A 50 25.35 -10.46 -5.28
CA SER A 50 25.86 -9.19 -5.87
C SER A 50 25.04 -7.91 -5.71
N ILE A 51 25.62 -6.78 -6.13
CA ILE A 51 24.97 -5.49 -6.43
C ILE A 51 23.58 -5.68 -7.04
N ASN A 52 23.37 -6.74 -7.81
CA ASN A 52 22.10 -7.07 -8.44
C ASN A 52 20.98 -7.40 -7.43
N GLY A 53 21.26 -8.16 -6.37
CA GLY A 53 20.27 -8.45 -5.32
C GLY A 53 19.84 -7.19 -4.57
N PHE A 54 20.82 -6.35 -4.23
CA PHE A 54 20.57 -5.04 -3.62
C PHE A 54 19.79 -4.11 -4.55
N ALA A 55 20.20 -3.98 -5.81
CA ALA A 55 19.53 -3.13 -6.81
C ALA A 55 18.09 -3.58 -7.06
N LYS A 56 17.83 -4.90 -7.10
CA LYS A 56 16.46 -5.44 -7.19
C LYS A 56 15.63 -5.10 -5.95
N ALA A 57 16.17 -5.25 -4.75
CA ALA A 57 15.48 -4.87 -3.52
C ALA A 57 15.16 -3.36 -3.53
N MET A 58 16.12 -2.51 -3.89
CA MET A 58 15.93 -1.07 -4.03
C MET A 58 14.88 -0.74 -5.10
N PHE A 59 14.88 -1.44 -6.24
CA PHE A 59 13.86 -1.28 -7.27
C PHE A 59 12.45 -1.58 -6.74
N PHE A 60 12.26 -2.67 -6.01
CA PHE A 60 10.96 -2.98 -5.38
C PHE A 60 10.54 -1.93 -4.36
N TYR A 61 11.48 -1.41 -3.54
CA TYR A 61 11.22 -0.30 -2.63
C TYR A 61 10.78 0.96 -3.39
N LEU A 62 11.46 1.31 -4.48
CA LEU A 62 11.12 2.47 -5.31
C LEU A 62 9.74 2.32 -5.95
N VAL A 63 9.39 1.13 -6.47
CA VAL A 63 8.05 0.85 -7.02
C VAL A 63 6.98 1.06 -5.94
N LEU A 64 7.20 0.56 -4.72
CA LEU A 64 6.28 0.78 -3.60
C LEU A 64 6.17 2.26 -3.24
N ILE A 65 7.30 2.97 -3.12
CA ILE A 65 7.32 4.39 -2.79
C ILE A 65 6.59 5.20 -3.85
N LEU A 66 6.86 4.98 -5.14
CA LEU A 66 6.19 5.67 -6.25
C LEU A 66 4.69 5.39 -6.26
N PHE A 67 4.27 4.15 -5.98
CA PHE A 67 2.86 3.81 -5.86
C PHE A 67 2.17 4.61 -4.73
N TYR A 68 2.72 4.61 -3.52
CA TYR A 68 2.15 5.35 -2.40
C TYR A 68 2.27 6.88 -2.58
N TRP A 69 3.30 7.35 -3.27
CA TRP A 69 3.46 8.75 -3.65
C TRP A 69 2.38 9.20 -4.64
N ALA A 70 2.10 8.41 -5.67
CA ALA A 70 1.02 8.69 -6.62
C ALA A 70 -0.33 8.77 -5.91
N LYS A 71 -0.57 7.90 -4.91
CA LYS A 71 -1.76 7.93 -4.07
C LYS A 71 -1.83 9.20 -3.21
N LEU A 72 -0.73 9.60 -2.59
CA LEU A 72 -0.65 10.85 -1.84
C LEU A 72 -0.95 12.06 -2.74
N LYS A 73 -0.34 12.13 -3.93
CA LYS A 73 -0.60 13.19 -4.91
C LYS A 73 -2.08 13.21 -5.33
N SER A 74 -2.68 12.04 -5.57
CA SER A 74 -4.10 11.94 -5.92
C SER A 74 -5.00 12.48 -4.82
N VAL A 75 -4.71 12.20 -3.54
CA VAL A 75 -5.53 12.72 -2.41
C VAL A 75 -5.26 14.20 -2.14
N SER A 76 -4.04 14.68 -2.39
CA SER A 76 -3.68 16.09 -2.20
C SER A 76 -4.27 17.02 -3.25
N ASN A 77 -4.48 16.53 -4.47
CA ASN A 77 -5.04 17.28 -5.58
C ASN A 77 -6.54 17.01 -5.81
N LEU A 78 -7.25 16.49 -4.81
CA LEU A 78 -8.69 16.28 -4.94
C LEU A 78 -9.40 17.64 -4.93
N GLU A 79 -9.99 18.02 -6.06
CA GLU A 79 -10.92 19.15 -6.16
C GLU A 79 -12.28 18.68 -5.65
N LEU A 80 -12.61 19.06 -4.42
CA LEU A 80 -13.88 18.71 -3.79
C LEU A 80 -14.96 19.72 -4.16
N SER A 81 -16.18 19.25 -4.41
CA SER A 81 -17.34 20.13 -4.55
C SER A 81 -17.54 20.98 -3.29
N ASP A 82 -18.06 22.19 -3.48
CA ASP A 82 -18.51 23.06 -2.39
C ASP A 82 -19.80 22.55 -1.74
N HIS A 83 -20.56 21.72 -2.45
CA HIS A 83 -21.76 21.07 -1.93
C HIS A 83 -21.39 19.84 -1.10
N ILE A 84 -21.84 19.80 0.16
CA ILE A 84 -21.45 18.77 1.12
C ILE A 84 -21.84 17.35 0.67
N LYS A 85 -23.03 17.17 0.08
CA LYS A 85 -23.49 15.87 -0.40
C LYS A 85 -22.58 15.34 -1.51
N GLU A 86 -22.34 16.15 -2.53
CA GLU A 86 -21.46 15.82 -3.64
C GLU A 86 -20.03 15.55 -3.17
N ARG A 87 -19.53 16.35 -2.22
CA ARG A 87 -18.22 16.15 -1.58
C ARG A 87 -18.12 14.79 -0.90
N LEU A 88 -19.12 14.38 -0.12
CA LEU A 88 -19.14 13.09 0.55
C LEU A 88 -19.20 11.93 -0.46
N GLU A 89 -20.02 12.05 -1.51
CA GLU A 89 -20.10 11.07 -2.60
C GLU A 89 -18.78 10.95 -3.40
N GLN A 90 -18.11 12.07 -3.66
CA GLN A 90 -16.77 12.10 -4.28
C GLN A 90 -15.73 11.38 -3.42
N ILE A 91 -15.72 11.64 -2.11
CA ILE A 91 -14.78 10.99 -1.17
C ILE A 91 -15.08 9.49 -1.08
N LEU A 92 -16.36 9.09 -1.03
CA LEU A 92 -16.78 7.69 -1.01
C LEU A 92 -16.32 6.96 -2.28
N THR A 93 -16.53 7.56 -3.44
CA THR A 93 -16.12 7.01 -4.73
C THR A 93 -14.60 6.87 -4.80
N MET A 94 -13.88 7.90 -4.35
CA MET A 94 -12.42 7.88 -4.26
C MET A 94 -11.93 6.76 -3.33
N LEU A 95 -12.53 6.59 -2.15
CA LEU A 95 -12.15 5.53 -1.20
C LEU A 95 -12.37 4.13 -1.77
N ASN A 96 -13.51 3.88 -2.42
CA ASN A 96 -13.81 2.59 -3.06
C ASN A 96 -12.81 2.28 -4.18
N LYS A 97 -12.55 3.25 -5.07
CA LYS A 97 -11.54 3.12 -6.11
C LYS A 97 -10.14 2.88 -5.51
N ASN A 98 -9.81 3.60 -4.45
CA ASN A 98 -8.52 3.50 -3.78
C ASN A 98 -8.32 2.14 -3.10
N LEU A 99 -9.36 1.58 -2.49
CA LEU A 99 -9.37 0.22 -1.94
C LEU A 99 -9.07 -0.79 -3.04
N GLN A 100 -9.80 -0.75 -4.16
CA GLN A 100 -9.59 -1.67 -5.27
C GLN A 100 -8.17 -1.57 -5.81
N ILE A 101 -7.67 -0.36 -6.07
CA ILE A 101 -6.31 -0.15 -6.58
C ILE A 101 -5.26 -0.69 -5.61
N GLU A 102 -5.37 -0.42 -4.30
CA GLU A 102 -4.39 -0.91 -3.30
C GLU A 102 -4.45 -2.43 -3.15
N PHE A 103 -5.66 -3.01 -3.20
CA PHE A 103 -5.86 -4.46 -3.17
C PHE A 103 -5.22 -5.16 -4.37
N PHE A 104 -5.55 -4.70 -5.60
CA PHE A 104 -4.97 -5.28 -6.83
C PHE A 104 -3.47 -5.04 -6.92
N PHE A 105 -2.99 -3.88 -6.49
CA PHE A 105 -1.56 -3.60 -6.45
C PHE A 105 -0.83 -4.59 -5.55
N VAL A 106 -1.34 -4.89 -4.34
CA VAL A 106 -0.71 -5.89 -3.46
C VAL A 106 -0.68 -7.27 -4.13
N LEU A 107 -1.76 -7.69 -4.79
CA LEU A 107 -1.79 -8.97 -5.51
C LEU A 107 -0.80 -9.02 -6.67
N ILE A 108 -0.77 -7.99 -7.51
CA ILE A 108 0.14 -7.89 -8.66
C ILE A 108 1.58 -7.79 -8.17
N PHE A 109 1.84 -7.01 -7.14
CA PHE A 109 3.17 -6.85 -6.56
C PHE A 109 3.67 -8.17 -5.95
N PHE A 110 2.81 -8.90 -5.26
CA PHE A 110 3.13 -10.23 -4.73
C PHE A 110 3.44 -11.24 -5.84
N ALA A 111 2.57 -11.34 -6.86
CA ALA A 111 2.81 -12.22 -8.00
C ALA A 111 4.07 -11.81 -8.77
N GLY A 112 4.27 -10.52 -8.99
CA GLY A 112 5.46 -9.96 -9.62
C GLY A 112 6.73 -10.24 -8.83
N PHE A 113 6.69 -10.13 -7.50
CA PHE A 113 7.81 -10.46 -6.63
C PHE A 113 8.20 -11.94 -6.74
N ILE A 114 7.22 -12.85 -6.76
CA ILE A 114 7.48 -14.30 -6.93
C ILE A 114 8.03 -14.59 -8.33
N LEU A 115 7.41 -14.05 -9.38
CA LEU A 115 7.83 -14.28 -10.76
C LEU A 115 9.22 -13.73 -11.00
N VAL A 116 9.50 -12.49 -10.59
CA VAL A 116 10.83 -11.89 -10.72
C VAL A 116 11.84 -12.63 -9.86
N GLY A 117 11.48 -12.94 -8.61
CA GLY A 117 12.33 -13.70 -7.68
C GLY A 117 12.70 -15.10 -8.17
N ARG A 118 11.93 -15.68 -9.09
CA ARG A 118 12.15 -17.05 -9.57
C ARG A 118 12.74 -17.12 -10.97
N PHE A 119 12.23 -16.32 -11.91
CA PHE A 119 12.68 -16.32 -13.29
C PHE A 119 14.00 -15.53 -13.48
N PHE A 120 14.23 -14.45 -12.72
CA PHE A 120 15.49 -13.69 -12.82
C PHE A 120 16.65 -14.28 -11.99
N TYR A 121 16.40 -15.29 -11.17
CA TYR A 121 17.43 -15.98 -10.37
C TYR A 121 17.82 -17.33 -10.99
N GLY A 122 17.38 -17.62 -12.23
CA GLY A 122 17.87 -18.75 -13.03
C GLY A 122 17.34 -20.14 -12.62
N HIS A 123 16.51 -20.22 -11.58
CA HIS A 123 16.00 -21.51 -11.08
C HIS A 123 14.73 -22.00 -11.77
N GLY A 124 14.06 -21.19 -12.61
CA GLY A 124 12.87 -21.62 -13.35
C GLY A 124 11.83 -22.29 -12.44
N LEU A 125 11.28 -23.45 -12.83
CA LEU A 125 10.41 -24.28 -11.98
C LEU A 125 11.18 -25.31 -11.13
N GLU A 126 12.52 -25.33 -11.18
CA GLU A 126 13.30 -26.30 -10.43
C GLU A 126 13.24 -26.03 -8.92
N GLY A 127 13.06 -27.09 -8.13
CA GLY A 127 13.04 -26.99 -6.67
C GLY A 127 11.83 -26.26 -6.07
N ILE A 128 10.70 -26.10 -6.77
CA ILE A 128 9.44 -25.55 -6.19
C ILE A 128 9.07 -26.25 -4.90
N PHE A 129 9.21 -27.58 -4.88
CA PHE A 129 8.82 -28.43 -3.75
C PHE A 129 9.89 -28.57 -2.67
N LYS A 130 11.02 -27.84 -2.77
CA LYS A 130 12.00 -27.83 -1.68
C LYS A 130 11.33 -27.23 -0.43
N PRO A 131 11.44 -27.88 0.75
CA PRO A 131 10.77 -27.44 1.97
C PRO A 131 11.02 -25.96 2.30
N GLU A 132 12.23 -25.47 2.08
CA GLU A 132 12.64 -24.07 2.30
C GLU A 132 11.86 -23.08 1.41
N VAL A 133 11.69 -23.43 0.13
CA VAL A 133 10.98 -22.59 -0.86
C VAL A 133 9.48 -22.60 -0.57
N VAL A 134 8.93 -23.76 -0.22
CA VAL A 134 7.51 -23.90 0.18
C VAL A 134 7.22 -23.14 1.47
N ALA A 135 8.10 -23.24 2.47
CA ALA A 135 7.98 -22.49 3.72
C ALA A 135 8.04 -20.98 3.50
N GLY A 136 9.01 -20.50 2.70
CA GLY A 136 9.12 -19.09 2.33
C GLY A 136 7.91 -18.57 1.56
N ALA A 137 7.38 -19.36 0.62
CA ALA A 137 6.14 -19.06 -0.09
C ALA A 137 4.94 -18.99 0.88
N GLY A 138 4.81 -19.94 1.81
CA GLY A 138 3.78 -19.96 2.83
C GLY A 138 3.79 -18.70 3.72
N ILE A 139 4.96 -18.30 4.20
CA ILE A 139 5.13 -17.07 4.99
C ILE A 139 4.73 -15.84 4.15
N SER A 140 5.15 -15.80 2.88
CA SER A 140 4.86 -14.67 1.99
C SER A 140 3.37 -14.57 1.64
N VAL A 141 2.67 -15.71 1.49
CA VAL A 141 1.20 -15.77 1.33
C VAL A 141 0.51 -15.27 2.59
N LEU A 142 0.93 -15.73 3.78
CA LEU A 142 0.36 -15.27 5.06
C LEU A 142 0.54 -13.77 5.24
N PHE A 143 1.74 -13.25 4.95
CA PHE A 143 2.03 -11.82 5.04
C PHE A 143 1.17 -11.00 4.06
N THR A 144 1.02 -11.47 2.82
CA THR A 144 0.15 -10.83 1.83
C THR A 144 -1.31 -10.85 2.28
N GLY A 145 -1.80 -11.98 2.80
CA GLY A 145 -3.15 -12.09 3.35
C GLY A 145 -3.40 -11.12 4.51
N LEU A 146 -2.44 -10.99 5.43
CA LEU A 146 -2.51 -10.01 6.51
C LEU A 146 -2.53 -8.57 5.99
N MET A 147 -1.69 -8.22 5.01
CA MET A 147 -1.72 -6.89 4.40
C MET A 147 -3.08 -6.58 3.76
N LEU A 148 -3.62 -7.51 2.97
CA LEU A 148 -4.94 -7.35 2.33
C LEU A 148 -6.04 -7.18 3.38
N PHE A 149 -5.98 -7.93 4.48
CA PHE A 149 -6.91 -7.78 5.60
C PHE A 149 -6.83 -6.38 6.22
N PHE A 150 -5.64 -5.86 6.51
CA PHE A 150 -5.47 -4.52 7.09
C PHE A 150 -5.93 -3.42 6.14
N ILE A 151 -5.64 -3.54 4.84
CA ILE A 151 -6.12 -2.61 3.81
C ILE A 151 -7.65 -2.60 3.81
N ASN A 152 -8.27 -3.77 3.66
CA ASN A 152 -9.73 -3.88 3.59
C ASN A 152 -10.40 -3.34 4.87
N LYS A 153 -9.88 -3.70 6.04
CA LYS A 153 -10.39 -3.22 7.33
C LYS A 153 -10.32 -1.69 7.44
N HIS A 154 -9.20 -1.10 7.03
CA HIS A 154 -9.02 0.36 7.09
C HIS A 154 -9.99 1.10 6.17
N TYR A 155 -10.08 0.70 4.90
CA TYR A 155 -10.97 1.36 3.95
C TYR A 155 -12.45 1.14 4.29
N LYS A 156 -12.85 -0.09 4.63
CA LYS A 156 -14.25 -0.37 5.00
C LYS A 156 -14.72 0.42 6.21
N LYS A 157 -13.85 0.66 7.19
CA LYS A 157 -14.16 1.52 8.33
C LYS A 157 -14.54 2.94 7.85
N HIS A 158 -13.69 3.56 7.03
CA HIS A 158 -13.94 4.92 6.55
C HIS A 158 -15.10 5.01 5.55
N ILE A 159 -15.29 4.00 4.70
CA ILE A 159 -16.44 3.89 3.79
C ILE A 159 -17.73 3.84 4.60
N SER A 160 -17.81 2.96 5.61
CA SER A 160 -18.99 2.84 6.46
C SER A 160 -19.28 4.11 7.27
N GLU A 161 -18.25 4.80 7.75
CA GLU A 161 -18.39 6.11 8.42
C GLU A 161 -18.99 7.16 7.46
N LEU A 162 -18.50 7.23 6.22
CA LEU A 162 -19.00 8.16 5.18
C LEU A 162 -20.42 7.84 4.71
N GLU A 163 -20.75 6.56 4.55
CA GLU A 163 -22.12 6.12 4.26
C GLU A 163 -23.08 6.52 5.38
N GLY A 164 -22.66 6.39 6.64
CA GLY A 164 -23.40 6.87 7.80
C GLY A 164 -23.65 8.38 7.74
N TYR A 165 -22.62 9.17 7.36
CA TYR A 165 -22.75 10.63 7.21
C TYR A 165 -23.67 11.04 6.06
N LEU A 166 -23.67 10.31 4.94
CA LEU A 166 -24.61 10.52 3.84
C LEU A 166 -26.05 10.18 4.26
N ALA A 167 -26.24 9.11 5.02
CA ALA A 167 -27.55 8.74 5.56
C ALA A 167 -28.07 9.79 6.56
N GLU A 168 -27.21 10.29 7.46
CA GLU A 168 -27.54 11.40 8.37
C GLU A 168 -27.99 12.65 7.60
N TYR A 169 -27.30 12.99 6.51
CA TYR A 169 -27.66 14.13 5.66
C TYR A 169 -29.03 13.94 4.99
N ASN A 170 -29.28 12.78 4.35
CA ASN A 170 -30.53 12.47 3.64
C ASN A 170 -31.74 12.32 4.57
N ASN A 171 -31.54 12.06 5.87
CA ASN A 171 -32.62 11.99 6.85
C ASN A 171 -32.91 13.36 7.49
N ALA A 172 -31.94 14.27 7.48
CA ALA A 172 -32.06 15.61 8.07
C ALA A 172 -32.58 16.67 7.09
N PHE A 173 -32.48 16.42 5.78
CA PHE A 173 -32.85 17.30 4.68
C PHE A 173 -33.57 16.51 3.58
#